data_AF-A0A661JCD6-F1
#
_entry.id   AF-A0A661JCD6-F1
#
_cell.length_a   1.000
_cell.length_b   1.000
_cell.length_c   1.000
_cell.angle_alpha   90.00
_cell.angle_beta   90.00
_cell.angle_gamma   90.00
#
_symmetry.space_group_name_H-M   'P 1'
#
loop_
_entity.id
_entity.type
_entity.pdbx_description
1 polymer ?
#
loop_
_entity_poly.entity_id
_entity_poly.type
_entity_poly.pdbx_seq_one_letter_code
_entity_poly.pdbx_strand_id
1 'polypeptide(L)'
;MNFMINIYFYLSISILMTFPLRYLLKGLLSFYILHILSQNPTYGYDLIKKIENLTGFWKPSPGSIYPALNTLKERGLVKMRKEKKRIYYEITKKGKKILKDFHESKSQLIERLEKTLKSLKVK
;
A
#
# COMPACT_ATOMS: atom_id res chain seq x y z
N MET A 1 -30.76 -28.60 -1.99
CA MET A 1 -30.21 -28.17 -0.67
C MET A 1 -28.70 -27.93 -0.72
N ASN A 2 -27.88 -28.91 -1.15
CA ASN A 2 -26.40 -28.80 -1.15
C ASN A 2 -25.81 -27.71 -2.08
N PHE A 3 -26.51 -27.32 -3.16
CA PHE A 3 -26.03 -26.30 -4.09
C PHE A 3 -26.07 -24.88 -3.48
N MET A 4 -27.17 -24.51 -2.82
CA MET A 4 -27.27 -23.24 -2.11
C MET A 4 -26.27 -23.17 -0.95
N ILE A 5 -26.12 -24.24 -0.17
CA ILE A 5 -25.17 -24.29 0.95
C ILE A 5 -23.74 -24.06 0.47
N ASN A 6 -23.33 -24.69 -0.64
CA ASN A 6 -22.03 -24.43 -1.27
C ASN A 6 -21.87 -22.96 -1.68
N ILE A 7 -22.87 -22.37 -2.35
CA ILE A 7 -22.81 -20.96 -2.76
C ILE A 7 -22.64 -20.01 -1.58
N TYR A 8 -23.39 -20.19 -0.49
CA TYR A 8 -23.24 -19.36 0.71
C TYR A 8 -21.90 -19.58 1.41
N PHE A 9 -21.38 -20.81 1.40
CA PHE A 9 -20.04 -21.12 1.92
C PHE A 9 -18.93 -20.43 1.11
N TYR A 10 -18.98 -20.50 -0.22
CA TYR A 10 -18.02 -19.81 -1.09
C TYR A 10 -18.15 -18.28 -0.99
N LEU A 11 -19.37 -17.74 -0.93
CA LEU A 11 -19.59 -16.30 -0.77
C LEU A 11 -19.10 -15.81 0.60
N SER A 12 -19.38 -16.52 1.68
CA SER A 12 -18.93 -16.15 3.03
C SER A 12 -17.40 -16.22 3.17
N ILE A 13 -16.75 -17.25 2.63
CA ILE A 13 -15.28 -17.37 2.62
C ILE A 13 -14.64 -16.31 1.72
N SER A 14 -15.20 -16.06 0.53
CA SER A 14 -14.70 -15.01 -0.37
C SER A 14 -14.78 -13.63 0.27
N ILE A 15 -15.89 -13.31 0.95
CA ILE A 15 -16.06 -12.04 1.68
C ILE A 15 -15.07 -11.96 2.85
N LEU A 16 -14.92 -13.03 3.64
CA LEU A 16 -14.04 -13.08 4.81
C LEU A 16 -12.56 -12.98 4.43
N MET A 17 -12.14 -13.55 3.29
CA MET A 17 -10.76 -13.49 2.79
C MET A 17 -10.45 -12.18 2.07
N THR A 18 -11.43 -11.57 1.40
CA THR A 18 -11.22 -10.33 0.61
C THR A 18 -11.12 -9.09 1.51
N PHE A 19 -11.81 -9.05 2.65
CA PHE A 19 -11.81 -7.90 3.56
C PHE A 19 -10.45 -7.61 4.23
N PRO A 20 -9.81 -8.54 4.96
CA PRO A 20 -8.61 -8.26 5.73
C PRO A 20 -7.40 -7.96 4.84
N LEU A 21 -7.26 -8.69 3.74
CA LEU A 21 -6.15 -8.47 2.80
C LEU A 21 -6.25 -7.09 2.14
N ARG A 22 -7.46 -6.63 1.82
CA ARG A 22 -7.67 -5.31 1.20
C ARG A 22 -7.29 -4.15 2.13
N TYR A 23 -7.56 -4.25 3.43
CA TYR A 23 -7.13 -3.24 4.41
C TYR A 23 -5.61 -3.21 4.58
N LEU A 24 -4.97 -4.38 4.61
CA LEU A 24 -3.51 -4.50 4.62
C LEU A 24 -2.89 -3.86 3.37
N LEU A 25 -3.42 -4.17 2.18
CA LEU A 25 -2.98 -3.61 0.90
C LEU A 25 -3.16 -2.08 0.85
N LYS A 26 -4.21 -1.53 1.46
CA LYS A 26 -4.45 -0.08 1.52
C LYS A 26 -3.41 0.64 2.39
N GLY A 27 -2.99 0.02 3.50
CA GLY A 27 -1.87 0.48 4.32
C GLY A 27 -0.57 0.47 3.51
N LEU A 28 -0.27 -0.64 2.84
CA LEU A 28 0.92 -0.78 1.99
C LEU A 28 0.92 0.22 0.81
N LEU A 29 -0.25 0.51 0.23
CA LEU A 29 -0.39 1.47 -0.86
C LEU A 29 0.17 2.85 -0.51
N SER A 30 -0.17 3.31 0.70
CA SER A 30 0.26 4.62 1.19
C SER A 30 1.80 4.68 1.29
N PHE A 31 2.43 3.61 1.75
CA PHE A 31 3.89 3.51 1.82
C PHE A 31 4.54 3.42 0.45
N TYR A 32 3.96 2.70 -0.51
CA TYR A 32 4.45 2.68 -1.88
C TYR A 32 4.41 4.07 -2.53
N ILE A 33 3.30 4.80 -2.33
CA ILE A 33 3.17 6.18 -2.82
C ILE A 33 4.27 7.05 -2.20
N LEU A 34 4.44 7.03 -0.88
CA LEU A 34 5.47 7.82 -0.19
C LEU A 34 6.88 7.43 -0.67
N HIS A 35 7.16 6.15 -0.84
CA HIS A 35 8.44 5.66 -1.33
C HIS A 35 8.75 6.22 -2.72
N ILE A 36 7.82 6.12 -3.67
CA ILE A 36 8.03 6.62 -5.03
C ILE A 36 8.19 8.15 -5.03
N LEU A 37 7.35 8.87 -4.28
CA LEU A 37 7.43 10.33 -4.18
C LEU A 37 8.68 10.83 -3.45
N SER A 38 9.34 9.98 -2.65
CA SER A 38 10.62 10.30 -2.01
C SER A 38 11.79 10.34 -2.98
N GLN A 39 11.67 9.62 -4.11
CA GLN A 39 12.66 9.64 -5.18
C GLN A 39 12.48 10.90 -6.03
N ASN A 40 11.28 11.14 -6.57
CA ASN A 40 10.98 12.30 -7.42
C ASN A 40 9.48 12.65 -7.39
N PRO A 41 9.11 13.95 -7.49
CA PRO A 41 7.72 14.36 -7.70
C PRO A 41 7.11 13.66 -8.92
N THR A 42 5.89 13.15 -8.78
CA THR A 42 5.26 12.30 -9.82
C THR A 42 3.76 12.60 -9.94
N TYR A 43 3.18 12.34 -11.11
CA TYR A 43 1.73 12.48 -11.36
C TYR A 43 0.93 11.28 -10.83
N GLY A 44 -0.35 11.51 -10.51
CA GLY A 44 -1.24 10.47 -9.98
C GLY A 44 -1.31 9.20 -10.85
N TYR A 45 -1.42 9.35 -12.17
CA TYR A 45 -1.48 8.21 -13.08
C TYR A 45 -0.16 7.44 -13.17
N ASP A 46 0.98 8.15 -13.16
CA ASP A 46 2.30 7.52 -13.23
C ASP A 46 2.62 6.72 -11.97
N LEU A 47 2.05 7.08 -10.81
CA LEU A 47 2.15 6.27 -9.60
C LEU A 47 1.57 4.87 -9.80
N ILE A 48 0.49 4.70 -10.57
CA ILE A 48 -0.10 3.39 -10.85
C ILE A 48 0.93 2.48 -11.51
N LYS A 49 1.56 2.96 -12.59
CA LYS A 49 2.56 2.21 -13.35
C LYS A 49 3.81 1.93 -12.52
N LYS A 50 4.28 2.92 -11.75
CA LYS A 50 5.47 2.75 -10.90
C LYS A 50 5.23 1.73 -9.78
N ILE A 51 4.04 1.68 -9.19
CA ILE A 51 3.70 0.69 -8.16
C ILE A 51 3.57 -0.72 -8.76
N GLU A 52 2.94 -0.83 -9.93
CA GLU A 52 2.88 -2.09 -10.67
C GLU A 52 4.28 -2.64 -10.95
N ASN A 53 5.18 -1.80 -11.47
CA ASN A 53 6.57 -2.19 -11.74
C ASN A 53 7.35 -2.52 -10.46
N LEU A 54 7.13 -1.78 -9.37
CA LEU A 54 7.83 -1.99 -8.10
C LEU A 54 7.39 -3.28 -7.40
N THR A 55 6.11 -3.62 -7.47
CA THR A 55 5.57 -4.81 -6.79
C THR A 55 5.64 -6.06 -7.65
N GLY A 56 5.49 -5.94 -8.97
CA GLY A 56 5.49 -7.06 -9.91
C GLY A 56 4.22 -7.94 -9.87
N PHE A 57 3.40 -7.84 -8.83
CA PHE A 57 2.20 -8.68 -8.65
C PHE A 57 0.90 -7.88 -8.47
N TRP A 58 0.96 -6.55 -8.31
CA TRP A 58 -0.22 -5.75 -7.99
C TRP A 58 -0.24 -4.38 -8.68
N LYS A 59 -1.31 -4.13 -9.43
CA LYS A 59 -1.60 -2.85 -10.07
C LYS A 59 -2.75 -2.14 -9.33
N PRO A 60 -2.49 -1.00 -8.65
CA PRO A 60 -3.57 -0.27 -7.98
C PRO A 60 -4.48 0.43 -8.99
N SER A 61 -5.79 0.43 -8.74
CA SER A 61 -6.75 1.13 -9.59
C SER A 61 -6.78 2.64 -9.32
N PRO A 62 -7.24 3.48 -10.27
CA PRO A 62 -7.50 4.90 -10.01
C PRO A 62 -8.36 5.14 -8.76
N GLY A 63 -9.40 4.32 -8.56
CA GLY A 63 -10.29 4.38 -7.38
C GLY A 63 -9.62 3.99 -6.06
N SER A 64 -8.39 3.49 -6.08
CA SER A 64 -7.57 3.27 -4.87
C SER A 64 -6.50 4.36 -4.69
N ILE A 65 -5.87 4.81 -5.78
CA ILE A 65 -4.78 5.80 -5.75
C ILE A 65 -5.26 7.18 -5.34
N TYR A 66 -6.32 7.70 -5.96
CA TYR A 66 -6.74 9.08 -5.69
C TYR A 66 -7.29 9.29 -4.28
N PRO A 67 -8.10 8.38 -3.71
CA PRO A 67 -8.48 8.46 -2.30
C PRO A 67 -7.28 8.36 -1.34
N ALA A 68 -6.29 7.52 -1.66
CA ALA A 68 -5.07 7.41 -0.86
C ALA A 68 -4.24 8.70 -0.91
N LEU A 69 -4.06 9.30 -2.09
CA LEU A 69 -3.38 10.59 -2.24
C LEU A 69 -4.11 11.71 -1.48
N ASN A 70 -5.44 11.73 -1.52
CA ASN A 70 -6.21 12.71 -0.74
C ASN A 70 -5.99 12.53 0.76
N THR A 71 -6.05 11.28 1.25
CA THR A 71 -5.77 10.96 2.66
C THR A 71 -4.35 11.38 3.07
N LEU A 72 -3.35 11.11 2.24
CA LEU A 72 -1.95 11.51 2.49
C LEU A 72 -1.79 13.03 2.50
N LYS A 73 -2.52 13.75 1.64
CA LYS A 73 -2.56 15.20 1.60
C LYS A 73 -3.20 15.78 2.86
N GLU A 74 -4.37 15.28 3.26
CA GLU A 74 -5.06 15.69 4.49
C GLU A 74 -4.21 15.48 5.74
N ARG A 75 -3.40 14.41 5.76
CA ARG A 75 -2.44 14.15 6.85
C ARG A 75 -1.15 14.98 6.76
N GLY A 76 -0.98 15.79 5.71
CA GLY A 76 0.20 16.62 5.47
C GLY A 76 1.46 15.84 5.09
N LEU A 77 1.32 14.60 4.62
CA LEU A 77 2.44 13.73 4.23
C LEU A 77 2.87 13.97 2.78
N VAL A 78 1.95 14.44 1.95
CA VAL A 78 2.15 14.78 0.53
C VAL A 78 1.55 16.15 0.26
N LYS A 79 2.17 16.94 -0.61
CA LYS A 79 1.61 18.19 -1.15
C LYS A 79 1.38 18.07 -2.65
N MET A 80 0.49 18.90 -3.16
CA MET A 80 0.15 18.97 -4.57
C MET A 80 0.76 20.24 -5.18
N ARG A 81 1.33 20.14 -6.38
CA ARG A 81 1.78 21.28 -7.19
C ARG A 81 1.15 21.21 -8.57
N LYS A 82 0.41 22.25 -8.96
CA LYS A 82 -0.14 22.37 -10.31
C LYS A 82 0.88 23.01 -11.21
N GLU A 83 1.15 22.38 -12.36
CA GLU A 83 2.09 22.87 -13.35
C GLU A 83 1.44 22.75 -14.74
N LYS A 84 1.13 23.90 -15.35
CA LYS A 84 0.32 24.00 -16.57
C LYS A 84 -1.01 23.23 -16.43
N LYS A 85 -1.17 22.14 -17.18
CA LYS A 85 -2.36 21.27 -17.21
C LYS A 85 -2.24 20.02 -16.33
N ARG A 86 -1.13 19.84 -15.60
CA ARG A 86 -0.87 18.61 -14.86
C ARG A 86 -0.69 18.85 -13.36
N ILE A 87 -1.04 17.84 -12.57
CA ILE A 87 -0.99 17.87 -11.11
C ILE A 87 0.08 16.92 -10.62
N TYR A 88 1.15 17.48 -10.05
CA TYR A 88 2.20 16.72 -9.41
C TYR A 88 1.92 16.54 -7.92
N TYR A 89 2.36 15.40 -7.41
CA TYR A 89 2.44 15.13 -5.98
C TYR A 89 3.91 15.11 -5.57
N GLU A 90 4.18 15.61 -4.37
CA GLU A 90 5.51 15.67 -3.79
C GLU A 90 5.44 15.32 -2.31
N ILE A 91 6.36 14.47 -1.83
CA ILE A 91 6.42 14.13 -0.42
C ILE A 91 6.85 15.35 0.42
N THR A 92 6.24 15.54 1.59
CA THR A 92 6.64 16.59 2.53
C THR A 92 7.78 16.13 3.44
N LYS A 93 8.38 17.04 4.21
CA LYS A 93 9.33 16.67 5.28
C LYS A 93 8.70 15.70 6.30
N LYS A 94 7.43 15.93 6.67
CA LYS A 94 6.65 15.06 7.54
C LYS A 94 6.46 13.67 6.92
N GLY A 95 6.12 13.61 5.63
CA GLY A 95 6.02 12.36 4.87
C GLY A 95 7.33 11.58 4.85
N LYS A 96 8.47 12.25 4.60
CA LYS A 96 9.80 11.62 4.62
C LYS A 96 10.13 11.02 5.99
N LYS A 97 9.80 11.71 7.09
CA LYS A 97 9.98 11.18 8.45
C LYS A 97 9.18 9.91 8.66
N ILE A 98 7.87 9.93 8.37
CA ILE A 98 7.00 8.74 8.50
C ILE A 98 7.50 7.57 7.65
N LEU A 99 7.98 7.84 6.43
CA LEU A 99 8.56 6.80 5.58
C LEU A 99 9.83 6.19 6.20
N LYS A 100 10.70 7.01 6.79
CA LYS A 100 11.90 6.55 7.49
C LYS A 100 11.55 5.68 8.71
N ASP A 101 10.63 6.15 9.55
CA ASP A 101 10.18 5.43 10.75
C ASP A 101 9.57 4.07 10.38
N PHE A 102 8.84 4.01 9.26
CA PHE A 102 8.33 2.77 8.70
C PHE A 102 9.44 1.82 8.24
N HIS A 103 10.46 2.32 7.54
CA HIS A 103 11.60 1.50 7.11
C HIS A 103 12.33 0.88 8.31
N GLU A 104 12.53 1.64 9.38
CA GLU A 104 13.15 1.14 10.61
C GLU A 104 12.29 0.06 11.27
N SER A 105 10.99 0.33 11.45
CA SER A 105 10.05 -0.63 12.04
C SER A 105 9.93 -1.92 11.22
N LYS A 106 9.93 -1.80 9.89
CA LYS A 106 9.92 -2.94 8.96
C LYS A 106 11.16 -3.81 9.15
N SER A 107 12.34 -3.21 9.22
CA SER A 107 13.60 -3.96 9.39
C SER A 107 13.60 -4.75 10.69
N GLN A 108 13.17 -4.14 11.80
CA GLN A 108 13.06 -4.81 13.09
C GLN A 108 12.06 -5.98 13.05
N LEU A 109 10.92 -5.80 12.38
CA LEU A 109 9.93 -6.86 12.23
C LEU A 109 10.48 -8.04 11.42
N ILE A 110 11.14 -7.76 10.30
CA ILE A 110 11.74 -8.81 9.46
C ILE A 110 12.78 -9.59 10.25
N GLU A 111 13.67 -8.92 10.99
CA GLU A 111 14.67 -9.59 11.82
C GLU A 111 14.02 -10.51 12.88
N ARG A 112 12.96 -10.03 13.55
CA ARG A 112 12.21 -10.83 14.53
C ARG A 112 11.55 -12.04 13.87
N LEU A 113 10.91 -11.84 12.71
CA LEU A 113 10.26 -12.93 11.97
C LEU A 113 11.28 -13.98 11.52
N GLU A 114 12.44 -13.57 11.00
CA GLU A 114 13.50 -14.50 10.62
C GLU A 114 13.99 -15.33 11.80
N LYS A 115 14.17 -14.72 12.97
CA LYS A 115 14.54 -15.43 14.21
C LYS A 115 13.46 -16.45 14.60
N THR A 116 12.19 -16.04 14.62
CA THR A 116 11.08 -16.94 14.95
C THR A 116 10.95 -18.08 13.95
N LEU A 117 10.99 -17.81 12.66
CA LEU A 117 10.90 -18.84 11.62
C LEU A 117 12.07 -19.83 11.68
N LYS A 118 13.29 -19.37 12.02
CA LYS A 118 14.42 -20.26 12.28
C LYS A 118 14.19 -21.16 13.49
N SER A 119 13.59 -20.64 14.58
CA SER A 119 13.28 -21.45 15.77
C SER A 119 12.12 -22.45 15.56
N LEU A 120 11.29 -22.22 14.55
CA LEU A 120 10.17 -23.10 14.18
C LEU A 120 10.57 -24.26 13.26
N LYS A 121 11.87 -24.43 12.95
CA LYS A 121 12.35 -25.66 12.29
C LYS A 121 12.06 -26.85 13.21
N VAL A 122 10.94 -27.52 12.92
CA VAL A 122 10.57 -28.83 13.47
C VAL A 122 11.70 -29.79 13.16
N LYS A 123 12.14 -30.53 14.18
CA LYS A 123 13.07 -31.67 14.02
C LYS A 123 12.54 -32.67 13.01
#